data_AF-A0A6U1QHA9-F1
#
_entry.id   AF-A0A6U1QHA9-F1
#
_cell.length_a   1.000
_cell.length_b   1.000
_cell.length_c   1.000
_cell.angle_alpha   90.00
_cell.angle_beta   90.00
_cell.angle_gamma   90.00
#
_symmetry.space_group_name_H-M   'P 1'
#
loop_
_entity.id
_entity.type
_entity.pdbx_description
1 polymer ?
#
loop_
_entity_poly.entity_id
_entity_poly.type
_entity_poly.pdbx_seq_one_letter_code
_entity_poly.pdbx_strand_id
1 'polypeptide(L)'
;MEVEWMRKSKGSYIFRSLEIWSFVLGATFQLLRLRYQKEEDEEALVEQKKKVGEWVRRSLIILGPTFIKVGQLLSTRVDLFDKEIIDELSLLQDSCPRFSGQRARSIVESELGRPLEELFDTFDNTPIAAASLGQVHVATKGGEKYAVKVQRPGLKQLFEVDLRNLRVLAQFLDRCFP
;
A
#
# COMPACT_ATOMS: atom_id res chain seq x y z
N MET A 1 -3.16 -6.09 -9.73
CA MET A 1 -3.07 -5.51 -8.38
C MET A 1 -4.00 -4.31 -8.18
N GLU A 2 -3.95 -3.26 -9.00
CA GLU A 2 -4.86 -2.12 -8.78
C GLU A 2 -6.35 -2.42 -9.00
N VAL A 3 -6.67 -3.25 -10.00
CA VAL A 3 -8.04 -3.75 -10.21
C VAL A 3 -8.58 -4.42 -8.94
N GLU A 4 -7.70 -5.07 -8.18
CA GLU A 4 -8.04 -5.73 -6.92
C GLU A 4 -8.32 -4.73 -5.80
N TRP A 5 -7.54 -3.64 -5.70
CA TRP A 5 -7.81 -2.56 -4.73
C TRP A 5 -9.12 -1.84 -5.01
N MET A 6 -9.48 -1.68 -6.28
CA MET A 6 -10.76 -1.09 -6.70
C MET A 6 -11.93 -2.01 -6.38
N ARG A 7 -11.74 -3.32 -6.56
CA ARG A 7 -12.73 -4.32 -6.15
C ARG A 7 -12.97 -4.24 -4.64
N LYS A 8 -11.89 -4.10 -3.86
CA LYS A 8 -11.95 -3.93 -2.41
C LYS A 8 -12.66 -2.63 -2.01
N SER A 9 -12.44 -1.52 -2.71
CA SER A 9 -13.12 -0.25 -2.41
C SER A 9 -14.62 -0.25 -2.70
N LYS A 10 -15.09 -1.12 -3.61
CA LYS A 10 -16.51 -1.33 -3.93
C LYS A 10 -17.14 -2.51 -3.16
N GLY A 11 -16.34 -3.24 -2.38
CA GLY A 11 -16.78 -4.42 -1.64
C GLY A 11 -17.52 -4.09 -0.36
N SER A 12 -18.15 -5.10 0.25
CA SER A 12 -18.80 -4.94 1.55
C SER A 12 -17.78 -4.62 2.64
N TYR A 13 -18.15 -3.67 3.52
CA TYR A 13 -17.43 -3.32 4.74
C TYR A 13 -17.00 -4.56 5.56
N ILE A 14 -17.89 -5.54 5.67
CA ILE A 14 -17.67 -6.76 6.48
C ILE A 14 -16.54 -7.59 5.88
N PHE A 15 -16.60 -7.85 4.57
CA PHE A 15 -15.55 -8.61 3.89
C PHE A 15 -14.20 -7.92 4.01
N ARG A 16 -14.17 -6.59 3.84
CA ARG A 16 -12.92 -5.82 4.00
C ARG A 16 -12.35 -5.92 5.42
N SER A 17 -13.20 -5.84 6.44
CA SER A 17 -12.76 -5.98 7.83
C SER A 17 -12.23 -7.39 8.11
N LEU A 18 -12.88 -8.43 7.58
CA LEU A 18 -12.40 -9.81 7.71
C LEU A 18 -11.02 -10.02 7.07
N GLU A 19 -10.76 -9.43 5.90
CA GLU A 19 -9.43 -9.48 5.27
C GLU A 19 -8.35 -8.86 6.17
N ILE A 20 -8.64 -7.69 6.75
CA ILE A 20 -7.71 -6.97 7.63
C ILE A 20 -7.43 -7.79 8.89
N TRP A 21 -8.46 -8.28 9.57
CA TRP A 21 -8.28 -9.05 10.81
C TRP A 21 -7.62 -10.39 10.55
N SER A 22 -7.89 -11.05 9.42
CA SER A 22 -7.17 -12.27 9.02
C SER A 22 -5.67 -12.01 8.86
N PHE A 23 -5.30 -10.88 8.24
CA PHE A 23 -3.90 -10.47 8.14
C PHE A 23 -3.29 -10.18 9.52
N VAL A 24 -3.96 -9.41 10.37
CA VAL A 24 -3.46 -9.05 11.72
C VAL A 24 -3.21 -10.31 12.55
N LEU A 25 -4.16 -11.26 12.54
CA LEU A 25 -4.01 -12.53 13.24
C LEU A 25 -2.87 -13.36 12.66
N GLY A 26 -2.75 -13.45 11.34
CA GLY A 26 -1.67 -14.16 10.66
C GLY A 26 -0.29 -13.58 10.97
N ALA A 27 -0.14 -12.25 10.92
CA ALA A 27 1.10 -11.55 11.24
C ALA A 27 1.48 -11.75 12.71
N THR A 28 0.52 -11.61 13.62
CA THR A 28 0.73 -11.84 15.05
C THR A 28 1.19 -13.27 15.32
N PHE A 29 0.53 -14.25 14.69
CA PHE A 29 0.91 -15.66 14.80
C PHE A 29 2.34 -15.92 14.28
N GLN A 30 2.72 -15.37 13.12
CA GLN A 30 4.07 -15.55 12.57
C GLN A 30 5.15 -14.91 13.46
N LEU A 31 4.90 -13.72 14.00
CA LEU A 31 5.83 -13.04 14.92
C LEU A 31 5.97 -13.78 16.25
N LEU A 32 4.85 -14.26 16.82
CA LEU A 32 4.88 -15.09 18.03
C LEU A 32 5.62 -16.40 17.76
N ARG A 33 5.39 -17.04 16.61
CA ARG A 33 6.11 -18.24 16.22
C ARG A 33 7.61 -17.99 16.15
N LEU A 34 8.07 -16.90 15.52
CA LEU A 34 9.49 -16.53 15.51
C LEU A 34 10.06 -16.31 16.91
N ARG A 35 9.27 -15.74 17.82
CA ARG A 35 9.71 -15.45 19.20
C ARG A 35 9.81 -16.69 20.08
N TYR A 36 8.95 -17.69 19.87
CA TYR A 36 8.88 -18.89 20.72
C TYR A 36 9.55 -20.12 20.10
N GLN A 37 9.72 -20.18 18.78
CA GLN A 37 10.45 -21.25 18.13
C GLN A 37 11.95 -21.05 18.40
N LYS A 38 12.55 -21.97 19.16
CA LYS A 38 14.01 -22.03 19.30
C LYS A 38 14.57 -22.63 18.02
N GLU A 39 15.26 -21.80 17.25
CA GLU A 39 16.12 -22.25 16.15
C GLU A 39 17.57 -22.02 16.61
N GLU A 40 18.36 -23.09 16.70
CA GLU A 40 19.76 -23.01 17.13
C GLU A 40 20.70 -22.62 15.98
N ASP A 41 20.26 -22.83 14.75
CA ASP A 41 20.96 -22.40 13.54
C ASP A 41 20.62 -20.93 13.21
N GLU A 42 21.64 -20.08 13.32
CA GLU A 42 21.54 -18.64 13.07
C GLU A 42 21.20 -18.34 11.61
N GLU A 43 21.73 -19.10 10.64
CA GLU A 43 21.45 -18.90 9.22
C GLU A 43 19.98 -19.24 8.91
N ALA A 44 19.49 -20.34 9.48
CA ALA A 44 18.10 -20.75 9.33
C ALA A 44 17.13 -19.72 9.93
N LEU A 45 17.47 -19.13 11.08
CA LEU A 45 16.67 -18.09 11.73
C LEU A 45 16.59 -16.81 10.87
N VAL A 46 17.72 -16.35 10.33
CA VAL A 46 17.77 -15.18 9.42
C VAL A 46 16.88 -15.41 8.20
N GLU A 47 16.98 -16.58 7.57
CA GLU A 47 16.16 -16.91 6.41
C GLU A 47 14.66 -17.00 6.77
N GLN A 48 14.32 -17.50 7.96
CA GLN A 48 12.93 -17.54 8.42
C GLN A 48 12.37 -16.13 8.66
N LYS A 49 13.14 -15.23 9.30
CA LYS A 49 12.75 -13.82 9.51
C LYS A 49 12.53 -13.10 8.19
N LYS A 50 13.41 -13.32 7.21
CA LYS A 50 13.27 -12.79 5.85
C LYS A 50 11.98 -13.27 5.17
N LYS A 51 11.66 -14.57 5.25
CA LYS A 51 10.42 -15.13 4.70
C LYS A 51 9.17 -14.50 5.34
N VAL A 52 9.19 -14.26 6.65
CA VAL A 52 8.11 -13.56 7.36
C VAL A 52 8.01 -12.12 6.86
N GLY A 53 9.13 -11.40 6.76
CA GLY A 53 9.18 -10.05 6.20
C GLY A 53 8.58 -9.97 4.79
N GLU A 54 8.96 -10.88 3.90
CA GLU A 54 8.44 -10.96 2.55
C GLU A 54 6.93 -11.24 2.53
N TRP A 55 6.46 -12.17 3.37
CA TRP A 55 5.04 -12.48 3.49
C TRP A 55 4.23 -11.27 3.98
N VAL A 56 4.73 -10.56 5.00
CA VAL A 56 4.10 -9.33 5.51
C VAL A 56 4.05 -8.28 4.41
N ARG A 57 5.17 -8.00 3.75
CA ARG A 57 5.25 -7.03 2.64
C ARG A 57 4.23 -7.33 1.54
N ARG A 58 4.19 -8.57 1.05
CA ARG A 58 3.24 -9.00 0.01
C ARG A 58 1.79 -8.84 0.50
N SER A 59 1.52 -9.18 1.75
CA SER A 59 0.18 -9.03 2.35
C SER A 59 -0.25 -7.57 2.45
N LEU A 60 0.65 -6.66 2.83
CA LEU A 60 0.37 -5.22 2.86
C LEU A 60 0.08 -4.66 1.46
N ILE A 61 0.79 -5.13 0.43
CA ILE A 61 0.50 -4.78 -0.97
C ILE A 61 -0.90 -5.29 -1.37
N ILE A 62 -1.27 -6.52 -1.00
CA ILE A 62 -2.60 -7.09 -1.31
C ILE A 62 -3.71 -6.32 -0.60
N LEU A 63 -3.48 -5.92 0.66
CA LEU A 63 -4.41 -5.10 1.42
C LEU A 63 -4.57 -3.71 0.80
N GLY A 64 -3.50 -3.12 0.27
CA GLY A 64 -3.55 -1.94 -0.58
C GLY A 64 -3.07 -0.65 0.08
N PRO A 65 -3.45 0.53 -0.45
CA PRO A 65 -2.75 1.79 -0.21
C PRO A 65 -2.58 2.18 1.26
N THR A 66 -3.60 1.98 2.09
CA THR A 66 -3.51 2.27 3.53
C THR A 66 -2.44 1.42 4.22
N PHE A 67 -2.43 0.12 3.93
CA PHE A 67 -1.51 -0.83 4.55
C PHE A 67 -0.10 -0.76 3.96
N ILE A 68 0.04 -0.35 2.70
CA ILE A 68 1.35 0.05 2.14
C ILE A 68 1.92 1.21 2.95
N LYS A 69 1.11 2.25 3.26
CA LYS A 69 1.57 3.36 4.11
C LYS A 69 1.92 2.92 5.53
N VAL A 70 1.15 2.00 6.11
CA VAL A 70 1.50 1.40 7.41
C VAL A 70 2.85 0.68 7.32
N GLY A 71 3.08 -0.15 6.30
CA GLY A 71 4.36 -0.82 6.09
C GLY A 71 5.52 0.15 5.91
N GLN A 72 5.33 1.23 5.14
CA GLN A 72 6.31 2.31 4.97
C GLN A 72 6.62 3.02 6.29
N LEU A 73 5.64 3.19 7.18
CA LEU A 73 5.86 3.74 8.52
C LEU A 73 6.60 2.73 9.42
N LEU A 74 6.24 1.45 9.37
CA LEU A 74 6.89 0.41 10.17
C LEU A 74 8.33 0.16 9.72
N SER A 75 8.65 0.35 8.43
CA SER A 75 10.02 0.19 7.91
C SER A 75 11.01 1.22 8.48
N THR A 76 10.53 2.32 9.08
CA THR A 76 11.40 3.31 9.73
C THR A 76 11.60 3.05 11.23
N ARG A 77 10.93 2.02 11.77
CA ARG A 77 10.93 1.68 13.20
C ARG A 77 11.76 0.44 13.47
N VAL A 78 13.09 0.60 13.38
CA VAL A 78 14.09 -0.46 13.62
C VAL A 78 14.03 -1.05 15.04
N ASP A 79 13.36 -0.37 15.96
CA ASP A 79 13.13 -0.81 17.33
C ASP A 79 11.97 -1.81 17.48
N LEU A 80 11.12 -1.97 16.45
CA LEU A 80 9.91 -2.79 16.53
C LEU A 80 10.07 -4.20 15.94
N PHE A 81 10.97 -4.38 14.96
CA PHE A 81 11.14 -5.65 14.24
C PHE A 81 12.60 -5.95 13.96
N ASP A 82 12.90 -7.23 13.75
CA ASP A 82 14.21 -7.67 13.28
C ASP A 82 14.59 -7.03 11.94
N LYS A 83 15.90 -6.86 11.72
CA LYS A 83 16.46 -6.22 10.54
C LYS A 83 15.95 -6.83 9.23
N GLU A 84 15.84 -8.15 9.17
CA GLU A 84 15.40 -8.87 7.95
C GLU A 84 13.95 -8.51 7.57
N ILE A 85 13.09 -8.25 8.56
CA ILE A 85 11.71 -7.82 8.33
C ILE A 85 11.70 -6.35 7.88
N ILE A 86 12.49 -5.49 8.52
CA ILE A 86 12.60 -4.07 8.17
C ILE A 86 13.12 -3.88 6.75
N ASP A 87 14.13 -4.66 6.34
CA ASP A 87 14.70 -4.62 5.00
C ASP A 87 13.64 -4.94 3.94
N GLU A 88 12.82 -5.97 4.16
CA GLU A 88 11.69 -6.29 3.28
C GLU A 88 10.67 -5.15 3.26
N LEU A 89 10.23 -4.64 4.41
CA LEU A 89 9.24 -3.55 4.45
C LEU A 89 9.74 -2.27 3.76
N SER A 90 11.05 -2.01 3.77
CA SER A 90 11.66 -0.85 3.11
C SER A 90 11.46 -0.86 1.59
N LEU A 91 11.30 -2.05 0.98
CA LEU A 91 10.98 -2.18 -0.45
C LEU A 91 9.60 -1.58 -0.82
N LEU A 92 8.73 -1.30 0.15
CA LEU A 92 7.45 -0.64 -0.07
C LEU A 92 7.59 0.85 -0.43
N GLN A 93 8.75 1.47 -0.19
CA GLN A 93 8.98 2.90 -0.49
C GLN A 93 9.02 3.15 -2.01
N ASP A 94 9.72 2.28 -2.76
CA ASP A 94 10.05 2.55 -4.17
C ASP A 94 9.21 1.76 -5.19
N SER A 95 8.36 0.83 -4.73
CA SER A 95 7.71 -0.15 -5.61
C SER A 95 6.20 -0.19 -5.46
N CYS A 96 5.51 0.81 -6.03
CA CYS A 96 4.06 0.76 -6.22
C CYS A 96 3.68 0.41 -7.66
N PRO A 97 2.67 -0.46 -7.89
CA PRO A 97 2.23 -0.82 -9.23
C PRO A 97 1.60 0.36 -9.97
N ARG A 98 1.85 0.47 -11.28
CA ARG A 98 1.25 1.46 -12.19
C ARG A 98 -0.12 0.99 -12.72
N PHE A 99 -1.03 1.92 -13.01
CA PHE A 99 -2.17 1.69 -13.92
C PHE A 99 -1.86 2.14 -15.35
N SER A 100 -2.69 1.67 -16.28
CA SER A 100 -2.64 2.09 -17.68
C SER A 100 -2.83 3.60 -17.83
N GLY A 101 -2.10 4.18 -18.79
CA GLY A 101 -2.24 5.59 -19.17
C GLY A 101 -3.65 5.94 -19.63
N GLN A 102 -4.34 5.06 -20.38
CA GLN A 102 -5.73 5.32 -20.77
C GLN A 102 -6.64 5.55 -19.56
N ARG A 103 -6.46 4.77 -18.49
CA ARG A 103 -7.21 4.95 -17.27
C ARG A 103 -6.87 6.28 -16.59
N ALA A 104 -5.60 6.66 -16.58
CA ALA A 104 -5.19 7.96 -16.06
C ALA A 104 -5.85 9.12 -16.81
N ARG A 105 -5.90 9.04 -18.15
CA ARG A 105 -6.63 10.02 -18.97
C ARG A 105 -8.10 10.10 -18.56
N SER A 106 -8.79 8.96 -18.52
CA SER A 106 -10.21 8.91 -18.15
C SER A 106 -10.49 9.46 -16.75
N ILE A 107 -9.61 9.23 -15.78
CA ILE A 107 -9.73 9.81 -14.43
C ILE A 107 -9.65 11.33 -14.51
N VAL A 108 -8.60 11.88 -15.15
CA VAL A 108 -8.39 13.33 -15.29
C VAL A 108 -9.56 13.99 -16.00
N GLU A 109 -10.02 13.41 -17.11
CA GLU A 109 -11.17 13.91 -17.87
C GLU A 109 -12.46 13.89 -17.04
N SER A 110 -12.71 12.81 -16.30
CA SER A 110 -13.90 12.69 -15.46
C SER A 110 -13.91 13.66 -14.27
N GLU A 111 -12.75 13.95 -13.68
CA GLU A 111 -12.64 14.84 -12.53
C GLU A 111 -12.64 16.32 -12.93
N LEU A 112 -12.08 16.66 -14.09
CA LEU A 112 -12.00 18.03 -14.59
C LEU A 112 -13.14 18.40 -15.56
N GLY A 113 -13.95 17.44 -15.98
CA GLY A 113 -15.13 17.64 -16.81
C GLY A 113 -14.83 18.08 -18.25
N ARG A 114 -13.61 17.84 -18.75
CA ARG A 114 -13.15 18.26 -20.08
C ARG A 114 -12.25 17.20 -20.71
N PRO A 115 -12.25 17.06 -22.05
CA PRO A 115 -11.30 16.21 -22.76
C PRO A 115 -9.86 16.59 -22.44
N LEU A 116 -8.96 15.60 -22.41
CA LEU A 116 -7.57 15.83 -22.06
C LEU A 116 -6.86 16.78 -23.03
N GLU A 117 -7.26 16.70 -24.30
CA GLU A 117 -6.74 17.50 -25.42
C GLU A 117 -7.12 18.98 -25.30
N GLU A 118 -8.14 19.33 -24.50
CA GLU A 118 -8.44 20.73 -24.15
C GLU A 118 -7.65 21.23 -22.94
N LEU A 119 -7.15 20.30 -22.12
CA LEU A 119 -6.44 20.60 -20.88
C LEU A 119 -4.94 20.77 -21.12
N PHE A 120 -4.35 19.95 -21.99
CA PHE A 120 -2.92 19.87 -22.27
C PHE A 120 -2.65 19.70 -23.77
N ASP A 121 -1.53 20.27 -24.25
CA ASP A 121 -1.02 20.08 -25.62
C ASP A 121 -0.57 18.62 -25.82
N THR A 122 0.08 18.04 -24.81
CA THR A 122 0.46 16.63 -24.78
C THR A 122 0.30 16.05 -23.37
N PHE A 123 0.06 14.74 -23.29
CA PHE A 123 0.03 13.98 -22.04
C PHE A 123 0.63 12.60 -22.28
N ASP A 124 1.72 12.30 -21.58
CA ASP A 124 2.41 11.01 -21.65
C ASP A 124 1.60 9.93 -20.93
N ASN A 125 1.24 8.88 -21.65
CA ASN A 125 0.52 7.74 -21.09
C ASN A 125 1.41 6.87 -20.18
N THR A 126 2.72 7.03 -20.25
CA THR A 126 3.69 6.36 -19.38
C THR A 126 3.92 7.21 -18.14
N PRO A 127 3.59 6.72 -16.93
CA PRO A 127 3.84 7.49 -15.72
C PRO A 127 5.34 7.51 -15.38
N ILE A 128 5.85 8.70 -15.07
CA ILE A 128 7.24 8.89 -14.60
C ILE A 128 7.44 8.37 -13.17
N ALA A 129 6.39 8.32 -12.36
CA ALA A 129 6.43 7.80 -11.00
C ALA A 129 5.10 7.18 -10.59
N ALA A 130 5.13 6.19 -9.71
CA ALA A 130 3.93 5.61 -9.09
C ALA A 130 4.10 5.52 -7.58
N ALA A 131 3.03 5.82 -6.85
CA ALA A 131 2.97 5.75 -5.41
C ALA A 131 1.70 4.99 -4.97
N SER A 132 1.58 4.77 -3.67
CA SER A 132 0.45 4.03 -3.09
C SER A 132 -0.90 4.69 -3.43
N LEU A 133 -0.96 6.02 -3.50
CA LEU A 133 -2.19 6.79 -3.73
C LEU A 133 -2.51 7.13 -5.19
N GLY A 134 -1.56 6.97 -6.11
CA GLY A 134 -1.68 7.52 -7.46
C GLY A 134 -0.39 7.38 -8.25
N GLN A 135 -0.36 7.97 -9.43
CA GLN A 135 0.84 8.01 -10.27
C GLN A 135 0.98 9.38 -10.94
N VAL A 136 2.19 9.70 -11.38
CA VAL A 136 2.54 11.01 -11.94
C VAL A 136 2.85 10.85 -13.42
N HIS A 137 2.23 11.68 -14.24
CA HIS A 137 2.41 11.76 -15.68
C HIS A 137 3.04 13.10 -16.07
N VAL A 138 3.73 13.13 -17.20
CA VAL A 138 4.22 14.37 -17.81
C VAL A 138 3.19 14.87 -18.80
N ALA A 139 2.86 16.16 -18.73
CA ALA A 139 2.03 16.83 -19.71
C ALA A 139 2.69 18.15 -20.15
N THR A 140 2.35 18.64 -21.34
CA THR A 140 2.80 19.95 -21.82
C THR A 140 1.58 20.86 -22.01
N LYS A 141 1.71 22.14 -21.69
CA LYS A 141 0.70 23.16 -21.97
C LYS A 141 1.36 24.50 -22.22
N GLY A 142 1.06 25.15 -23.36
CA GLY A 142 1.65 26.44 -23.71
C GLY A 142 3.18 26.39 -23.83
N GLY A 143 3.74 25.24 -24.20
CA GLY A 143 5.19 25.02 -24.27
C GLY A 143 5.88 24.68 -22.94
N GLU A 144 5.17 24.73 -21.81
CA GLU A 144 5.71 24.37 -20.49
C GLU A 144 5.37 22.93 -20.10
N LYS A 145 6.28 22.27 -19.36
CA LYS A 145 6.08 20.89 -18.84
C LYS A 145 5.50 20.90 -17.43
N TYR A 146 4.51 20.04 -17.22
CA TYR A 146 3.78 19.87 -15.96
C TYR A 146 3.84 18.42 -15.47
N ALA A 147 3.92 18.25 -14.15
CA ALA A 147 3.75 16.96 -13.48
C ALA A 147 2.28 16.80 -13.05
N VAL A 148 1.54 15.92 -13.72
CA VAL A 148 0.13 15.65 -13.44
C VAL A 148 0.02 14.43 -12.55
N LYS A 149 -0.32 14.64 -11.28
CA LYS A 149 -0.52 13.56 -10.32
C LYS A 149 -1.98 13.09 -10.37
N VAL A 150 -2.18 11.86 -10.81
CA VAL A 150 -3.49 11.23 -10.95
C VAL A 150 -3.75 10.32 -9.75
N GLN A 151 -4.81 10.61 -9.00
CA GLN A 151 -5.22 9.82 -7.83
C GLN A 151 -5.90 8.51 -8.29
N ARG A 152 -5.69 7.42 -7.53
CA ARG A 152 -6.47 6.19 -7.73
C ARG A 152 -7.93 6.43 -7.34
N PRO A 153 -8.93 6.05 -8.16
CA PRO A 153 -10.33 6.19 -7.78
C PRO A 153 -10.71 5.33 -6.57
N GLY A 154 -11.79 5.68 -5.88
CA GLY A 154 -12.37 4.87 -4.79
C GLY A 154 -11.58 4.82 -3.48
N LEU A 155 -10.53 5.64 -3.32
CA LEU A 155 -9.72 5.64 -2.10
C LEU A 155 -10.47 6.10 -0.86
N LYS A 156 -11.46 7.00 -0.98
CA LYS A 156 -12.20 7.53 0.17
C LYS A 156 -12.91 6.41 0.95
N GLN A 157 -13.71 5.60 0.25
CA GLN A 157 -14.45 4.49 0.86
C GLN A 157 -13.48 3.46 1.45
N LEU A 158 -12.38 3.18 0.74
CA LEU A 158 -11.35 2.26 1.22
C LEU A 158 -10.72 2.76 2.54
N PHE A 159 -10.36 4.04 2.61
CA PHE A 159 -9.75 4.64 3.80
C PHE A 159 -10.69 4.68 4.99
N GLU A 160 -11.97 4.96 4.78
CA GLU A 160 -12.95 4.98 5.87
C GLU A 160 -13.02 3.63 6.61
N VAL A 161 -13.00 2.52 5.87
CA VAL A 161 -13.01 1.17 6.46
C VAL A 161 -11.67 0.80 7.06
N ASP A 162 -10.57 1.08 6.35
CA ASP A 162 -9.23 0.72 6.80
C ASP A 162 -8.85 1.48 8.07
N LEU A 163 -9.06 2.81 8.12
CA LEU A 163 -8.73 3.64 9.28
C LEU A 163 -9.58 3.28 10.50
N ARG A 164 -10.83 2.84 10.30
CA ARG A 164 -11.66 2.36 11.41
C ARG A 164 -11.07 1.09 12.02
N ASN A 165 -10.64 0.12 11.20
CA ASN A 165 -9.99 -1.09 11.70
C ASN A 165 -8.65 -0.78 12.37
N LEU A 166 -7.84 0.11 11.79
CA LEU A 166 -6.58 0.56 12.41
C LEU A 166 -6.81 1.25 13.75
N ARG A 167 -7.89 2.04 13.90
CA ARG A 167 -8.26 2.64 15.20
C ARG A 167 -8.56 1.59 16.25
N VAL A 168 -9.33 0.55 15.90
CA VAL A 168 -9.63 -0.55 16.83
C VAL A 168 -8.36 -1.30 17.21
N LEU A 169 -7.48 -1.58 16.24
CA LEU A 169 -6.19 -2.21 16.50
C LEU A 169 -5.31 -1.37 17.43
N ALA A 170 -5.21 -0.05 17.19
CA ALA A 170 -4.43 0.85 18.03
C ALA A 170 -4.96 0.89 19.48
N GLN A 171 -6.28 0.97 19.66
CA GLN A 171 -6.91 0.93 20.99
C GLN A 171 -6.65 -0.39 21.72
N PHE A 172 -6.64 -1.51 21.00
CA PHE A 172 -6.30 -2.80 21.57
C PHE A 172 -4.83 -2.87 22.00
N LEU A 173 -3.91 -2.43 21.14
CA LEU A 173 -2.48 -2.44 21.44
C LEU A 173 -2.14 -1.54 22.63
N ASP A 174 -2.70 -0.34 22.70
CA ASP A 174 -2.53 0.61 23.82
C ASP A 174 -2.98 0.01 25.17
N ARG A 175 -4.05 -0.79 25.14
CA ARG A 175 -4.55 -1.48 26.35
C ARG A 175 -3.69 -2.69 26.75
N CYS A 176 -3.08 -3.38 25.79
CA CYS A 176 -2.28 -4.58 26.03
C CYS A 176 -0.80 -4.28 26.29
N PHE A 177 -0.28 -3.15 25.78
CA PHE A 177 1.11 -2.74 25.83
C PHE A 177 1.19 -1.25 26.18
N PRO A 178 0.95 -0.88 27.45
CA PRO A 178 1.01 0.51 27.92
C PRO A 178 2.42 1.10 27.87
#